data_AF-A0A521FZ14-F1
#
_entry.id   AF-A0A521FZ14-F1
#
_cell.length_a   1.000
_cell.length_b   1.000
_cell.length_c   1.000
_cell.angle_alpha   90.00
_cell.angle_beta   90.00
_cell.angle_gamma   90.00
#
_symmetry.space_group_name_H-M   'P 1'
#
loop_
_entity.id
_entity.type
_entity.pdbx_description
1 polymer ?
#
loop_
_entity_poly.entity_id
_entity_poly.type
_entity_poly.pdbx_seq_one_letter_code
_entity_poly.pdbx_strand_id
1 'polypeptide(L)'
;MRVNYIFYAVALVQLGMLSVLPPQAAGGQRQGREQLSAQERAWFDTFQQGTLYARGWKDITSTILAKAPVELKSDLQRNLEELGAKIGREWSKSNDIRKIDSEMLRQWGNMLERTAECEPAKIPQVVATLNQKVVALLD
;
A
#
# COMPACT_ATOMS: atom_id res chain seq x y z
N MET A 1 -6.93 3.31 23.50
CA MET A 1 -5.80 2.62 22.84
C MET A 1 -6.34 1.97 21.57
N ARG A 2 -6.13 2.55 20.39
CA ARG A 2 -6.53 1.90 19.11
C ARG A 2 -5.34 1.10 18.62
N VAL A 3 -5.47 -0.22 18.65
CA VAL A 3 -4.40 -1.15 18.26
C VAL A 3 -4.27 -1.11 16.73
N ASN A 4 -3.07 -0.78 16.26
CA ASN A 4 -2.70 -0.60 14.86
C ASN A 4 -2.63 -1.95 14.11
N TYR A 5 -3.77 -2.43 13.62
CA TYR A 5 -3.84 -3.59 12.71
C TYR A 5 -3.87 -3.13 11.25
N ILE A 6 -2.75 -2.65 10.72
CA ILE A 6 -2.74 -2.05 9.36
C ILE A 6 -2.29 -3.06 8.30
N PHE A 7 -1.56 -4.13 8.64
CA PHE A 7 -1.10 -5.11 7.62
C PHE A 7 -1.03 -6.59 8.07
N TYR A 8 -1.47 -6.92 9.29
CA TYR A 8 -1.28 -8.27 9.84
C TYR A 8 -2.11 -9.35 9.12
N ALA A 9 -3.33 -9.00 8.70
CA ALA A 9 -4.22 -9.96 8.05
C ALA A 9 -3.71 -10.38 6.67
N VAL A 10 -3.02 -9.48 5.96
CA VAL A 10 -2.57 -9.76 4.61
C VAL A 10 -1.34 -10.69 4.63
N ALA A 11 -0.45 -10.52 5.60
CA ALA A 11 0.72 -11.40 5.80
C ALA A 11 0.34 -12.84 6.16
N LEU A 12 -0.70 -13.04 6.99
CA LEU A 12 -1.13 -14.38 7.40
C LEU A 12 -1.79 -15.17 6.25
N VAL A 13 -2.49 -14.49 5.34
CA VAL A 13 -3.08 -15.12 4.15
C VAL A 13 -1.98 -15.51 3.15
N GLN A 14 -0.93 -14.69 3.00
CA GLN A 14 0.17 -14.94 2.07
C GLN A 14 1.19 -15.99 2.58
N LEU A 15 1.21 -16.26 3.89
CA LEU A 15 1.98 -17.35 4.52
C LEU A 15 1.21 -18.68 4.59
N GLY A 16 0.01 -18.77 3.99
CA GLY A 16 -0.81 -19.99 4.01
C GLY A 16 -1.40 -20.33 5.39
N MET A 17 -1.32 -19.42 6.36
CA MET A 17 -1.85 -19.63 7.72
C MET A 17 -3.32 -19.24 7.87
N LEU A 18 -3.87 -18.44 6.92
CA LEU A 18 -5.29 -18.17 6.80
C LEU A 18 -5.75 -18.41 5.35
N SER A 19 -6.66 -19.36 5.13
CA SER A 19 -7.26 -19.63 3.82
C SER A 19 -8.29 -18.55 3.47
N VAL A 20 -7.86 -17.42 2.92
CA VAL A 20 -8.77 -16.47 2.26
C VAL A 20 -8.48 -16.53 0.77
N LEU A 21 -9.42 -17.11 0.02
CA LEU A 21 -9.39 -17.07 -1.44
C LEU A 21 -9.36 -15.60 -1.87
N PRO A 22 -8.52 -15.22 -2.85
CA PRO A 22 -8.56 -13.86 -3.35
C PRO A 22 -9.98 -13.56 -3.88
N PRO A 23 -10.51 -12.35 -3.65
CA PRO A 23 -11.79 -11.97 -4.21
C PRO A 23 -11.74 -12.10 -5.74
N GLN A 24 -12.70 -12.82 -6.31
CA GLN A 24 -12.86 -12.96 -7.75
C GLN A 24 -12.93 -11.56 -8.39
N ALA A 25 -12.04 -11.30 -9.33
CA ALA A 25 -11.81 -9.98 -9.90
C ALA A 25 -13.08 -9.40 -10.56
N ALA A 26 -13.73 -8.44 -9.89
CA ALA A 26 -14.72 -7.58 -10.52
C ALA A 26 -13.99 -6.42 -11.22
N GLY A 27 -14.24 -6.27 -12.52
CA GLY A 27 -13.47 -5.45 -13.44
C GLY A 27 -13.45 -3.94 -13.13
N GLY A 28 -12.33 -3.30 -13.47
CA GLY A 28 -12.23 -1.84 -13.53
C GLY A 28 -10.79 -1.32 -13.45
N GLN A 29 -10.36 -0.60 -14.50
CA GLN A 29 -9.14 0.18 -14.71
C GLN A 29 -7.86 -0.55 -15.17
N ARG A 30 -7.35 -0.08 -16.32
CA ARG A 30 -6.26 -0.60 -17.13
C ARG A 30 -5.20 0.50 -17.27
N GLN A 31 -4.07 0.36 -16.57
CA GLN A 31 -2.73 0.70 -17.02
C GLN A 31 -1.76 0.23 -15.92
N GLY A 32 -0.83 -0.67 -16.26
CA GLY A 32 0.06 -1.34 -15.30
C GLY A 32 -0.33 -2.77 -14.91
N ARG A 33 -1.47 -3.27 -15.41
CA ARG A 33 -2.02 -4.59 -15.13
C ARG A 33 -1.49 -5.70 -16.05
N GLU A 34 -0.88 -5.38 -17.19
CA GLU A 34 -0.54 -6.36 -18.23
C GLU A 34 0.65 -7.28 -17.89
N GLN A 35 1.40 -6.96 -16.83
CA GLN A 35 2.58 -7.74 -16.40
C GLN A 35 2.34 -8.62 -15.16
N LEU A 36 1.16 -8.55 -14.53
CA LEU A 36 0.85 -9.36 -13.35
C LEU A 36 0.13 -10.65 -13.75
N SER A 37 0.54 -11.78 -13.19
CA SER A 37 -0.25 -13.02 -13.21
C SER A 37 -1.62 -12.82 -12.57
N ALA A 38 -2.55 -13.75 -12.79
CA ALA A 38 -3.89 -13.67 -12.18
C ALA A 38 -3.81 -13.64 -10.63
N GLN A 39 -2.87 -14.38 -10.05
CA GLN A 39 -2.64 -14.43 -8.61
C GLN A 39 -2.07 -13.11 -8.08
N GLU A 40 -1.03 -12.57 -8.70
CA GLU A 40 -0.45 -11.28 -8.33
C GLU A 40 -1.48 -10.15 -8.46
N ARG A 41 -2.33 -10.19 -9.49
CA ARG A 41 -3.42 -9.22 -9.67
C ARG A 41 -4.41 -9.24 -8.51
N ALA A 42 -4.79 -10.43 -8.07
CA ALA A 42 -5.66 -10.62 -6.91
C ALA A 42 -5.04 -10.06 -5.61
N TRP A 43 -3.75 -10.29 -5.42
CA TRP A 43 -3.00 -9.74 -4.29
C TRP A 43 -2.80 -8.22 -4.38
N PHE A 44 -2.57 -7.70 -5.58
CA PHE A 44 -2.53 -6.27 -5.83
C PHE A 44 -3.87 -5.61 -5.50
N ASP A 45 -4.98 -6.20 -5.93
CA ASP A 45 -6.32 -5.70 -5.62
C ASP A 45 -6.59 -5.75 -4.10
N THR A 46 -6.13 -6.80 -3.41
CA THR A 46 -6.18 -6.93 -1.95
C THR A 46 -5.34 -5.84 -1.25
N PHE A 47 -4.14 -5.55 -1.76
CA PHE A 47 -3.31 -4.45 -1.24
C PHE A 47 -4.01 -3.09 -1.41
N GLN A 48 -4.65 -2.87 -2.55
CA GLN A 48 -5.35 -1.61 -2.84
C GLN A 48 -6.60 -1.41 -1.97
N GLN A 49 -7.41 -2.46 -1.82
CA GLN A 49 -8.73 -2.40 -1.17
C GLN A 49 -8.67 -2.72 0.33
N GLY A 50 -7.69 -3.51 0.75
CA GLY A 50 -7.62 -4.06 2.10
C GLY A 50 -8.43 -5.35 2.24
N THR A 51 -8.64 -5.73 3.49
CA THR A 51 -9.41 -6.91 3.92
C THR A 51 -10.35 -6.50 5.04
N LEU A 52 -11.16 -7.43 5.54
CA LEU A 52 -12.01 -7.22 6.72
C LEU A 52 -11.21 -6.76 7.96
N TYR A 53 -9.94 -7.14 8.05
CA TYR A 53 -9.11 -6.96 9.24
C TYR A 53 -7.95 -5.97 9.06
N ALA A 54 -7.76 -5.45 7.85
CA ALA A 54 -6.65 -4.55 7.52
C ALA A 54 -7.08 -3.55 6.44
N ARG A 55 -6.76 -2.27 6.65
CA ARG A 55 -7.06 -1.23 5.66
C ARG A 55 -6.19 -1.36 4.41
N GLY A 56 -6.77 -1.05 3.26
CA GLY A 56 -6.06 -0.98 1.99
C GLY A 56 -5.29 0.31 1.80
N TRP A 57 -4.43 0.33 0.79
CA TRP A 57 -3.69 1.53 0.40
C TRP A 57 -4.60 2.73 0.08
N LYS A 58 -5.78 2.48 -0.52
CA LYS A 58 -6.74 3.53 -0.86
C LYS A 58 -7.29 4.24 0.38
N ASP A 59 -7.62 3.49 1.42
CA ASP A 59 -8.13 4.03 2.68
C ASP A 59 -7.05 4.85 3.41
N ILE A 60 -5.82 4.35 3.43
CA ILE A 60 -4.66 5.06 4.00
C ILE A 60 -4.44 6.37 3.24
N THR A 61 -4.42 6.32 1.91
CA THR A 61 -4.23 7.49 1.04
C THR A 61 -5.34 8.52 1.25
N SER A 62 -6.60 8.09 1.32
CA SER A 62 -7.74 8.97 1.60
C SER A 62 -7.59 9.67 2.96
N THR A 63 -7.18 8.92 3.99
CA THR A 63 -6.95 9.46 5.34
C THR A 63 -5.83 10.50 5.37
N ILE A 64 -4.74 10.26 4.63
CA ILE A 64 -3.61 11.19 4.52
C ILE A 64 -4.04 12.47 3.79
N LEU A 65 -4.73 12.34 2.65
CA LEU A 65 -5.19 13.48 1.84
C LEU A 65 -6.25 14.32 2.56
N ALA A 66 -7.04 13.73 3.45
CA ALA A 66 -7.99 14.47 4.28
C ALA A 66 -7.29 15.47 5.21
N LYS A 67 -6.09 15.13 5.70
CA LYS A 67 -5.32 15.93 6.67
C LYS A 67 -4.29 16.86 6.05
N ALA A 68 -3.93 16.64 4.78
CA ALA A 68 -2.96 17.46 4.08
C ALA A 68 -3.49 18.88 3.76
N PRO A 69 -2.62 19.91 3.76
CA PRO A 69 -2.97 21.25 3.26
C PRO A 69 -3.48 21.21 1.81
N VAL A 70 -4.51 22.02 1.50
CA VAL A 70 -5.20 22.01 0.19
C VAL A 70 -4.22 22.22 -0.97
N GLU A 71 -3.28 23.13 -0.82
CA GLU A 71 -2.24 23.45 -1.81
C GLU A 71 -1.32 22.26 -2.16
N LEU A 72 -1.23 21.26 -1.28
CA LEU A 72 -0.37 20.09 -1.46
C LEU A 72 -1.14 18.86 -1.95
N LYS A 73 -2.49 18.85 -1.90
CA LYS A 73 -3.30 17.64 -2.08
C LYS A 73 -3.13 17.00 -3.45
N SER A 74 -3.14 17.79 -4.53
CA SER A 74 -3.08 17.24 -5.91
C SER A 74 -1.76 16.53 -6.18
N ASP A 75 -0.63 17.16 -5.85
CA ASP A 75 0.69 16.55 -6.05
C ASP A 75 0.92 15.37 -5.10
N LEU A 76 0.46 15.49 -3.85
CA LEU A 76 0.54 14.41 -2.88
C LEU A 76 -0.29 13.19 -3.30
N GLN A 77 -1.48 13.41 -3.86
CA GLN A 77 -2.34 12.34 -4.36
C GLN A 77 -1.62 11.56 -5.47
N ARG A 78 -1.10 12.26 -6.49
CA ARG A 78 -0.34 11.62 -7.58
C ARG A 78 0.83 10.80 -7.03
N ASN A 79 1.60 11.37 -6.10
CA ASN A 79 2.76 10.68 -5.52
C ASN A 79 2.35 9.43 -4.71
N LEU A 80 1.24 9.47 -3.96
CA LEU A 80 0.72 8.34 -3.22
C LEU A 80 0.15 7.24 -4.14
N GLU A 81 -0.51 7.62 -5.24
CA GLU A 81 -0.99 6.68 -6.25
C GLU A 81 0.17 5.94 -6.92
N GLU A 82 1.21 6.66 -7.34
CA GLU A 82 2.41 6.06 -7.92
C GLU A 82 3.16 5.16 -6.93
N LEU A 83 3.33 5.64 -5.70
CA LEU A 83 4.00 4.88 -4.63
C LEU A 83 3.24 3.57 -4.33
N GLY A 84 1.92 3.65 -4.17
CA GLY A 84 1.07 2.49 -3.94
C GLY A 84 1.11 1.50 -5.10
N ALA A 85 1.17 1.98 -6.34
CA ALA A 85 1.26 1.12 -7.50
C ALA A 85 2.60 0.38 -7.60
N LYS A 86 3.72 0.99 -7.19
CA LYS A 86 5.04 0.34 -7.13
C LYS A 86 5.09 -0.71 -6.02
N ILE A 87 4.72 -0.29 -4.81
CA ILE A 87 4.70 -1.14 -3.62
C ILE A 87 3.78 -2.35 -3.84
N GLY A 88 2.54 -2.10 -4.26
CA GLY A 88 1.54 -3.16 -4.43
C GLY A 88 1.97 -4.19 -5.47
N ARG A 89 2.59 -3.76 -6.58
CA ARG A 89 3.08 -4.67 -7.62
C ARG A 89 4.17 -5.58 -7.09
N GLU A 90 5.15 -5.01 -6.39
CA GLU A 90 6.24 -5.80 -5.82
C GLU A 90 5.75 -6.76 -4.75
N TRP A 91 4.95 -6.26 -3.80
CA TRP A 91 4.47 -7.04 -2.67
C TRP A 91 3.52 -8.17 -3.08
N SER A 92 2.84 -8.03 -4.23
CA SER A 92 1.95 -9.04 -4.79
C SER A 92 2.65 -10.28 -5.35
N LYS A 93 3.97 -10.21 -5.57
CA LYS A 93 4.79 -11.33 -6.04
C LYS A 93 4.88 -12.45 -4.98
N SER A 94 5.40 -13.61 -5.39
CA SER A 94 5.70 -14.69 -4.43
C SER A 94 6.66 -14.21 -3.34
N ASN A 95 6.47 -14.72 -2.11
CA ASN A 95 7.29 -14.39 -0.96
C ASN A 95 8.79 -14.66 -1.19
N ASP A 96 9.12 -15.67 -2.01
CA ASP A 96 10.50 -16.08 -2.29
C ASP A 96 11.28 -15.09 -3.17
N ILE A 97 10.57 -14.21 -3.88
CA ILE A 97 11.17 -13.31 -4.88
C ILE A 97 10.87 -11.83 -4.62
N ARG A 98 9.89 -11.52 -3.76
CA ARG A 98 9.54 -10.13 -3.47
C ARG A 98 10.62 -9.45 -2.64
N LYS A 99 10.92 -8.21 -3.00
CA LYS A 99 11.86 -7.35 -2.27
C LYS A 99 11.19 -6.53 -1.16
N ILE A 100 9.87 -6.34 -1.26
CA ILE A 100 9.05 -5.62 -0.27
C ILE A 100 8.22 -6.63 0.50
N ASP A 101 8.51 -6.77 1.79
CA ASP A 101 7.77 -7.64 2.70
C ASP A 101 6.64 -6.89 3.44
N SER A 102 5.85 -7.66 4.20
CA SER A 102 4.68 -7.13 4.91
C SER A 102 5.06 -6.29 6.14
N GLU A 103 6.25 -6.49 6.70
CA GLU A 103 6.76 -5.71 7.83
C GLU A 103 7.17 -4.30 7.37
N MET A 104 7.77 -4.18 6.19
CA MET A 104 8.02 -2.89 5.53
C MET A 104 6.71 -2.13 5.29
N LEU A 105 5.68 -2.79 4.75
CA LEU A 105 4.36 -2.16 4.56
C LEU A 105 3.81 -1.61 5.88
N ARG A 106 3.90 -2.42 6.94
CA ARG A 106 3.47 -2.04 8.29
C ARG A 106 4.19 -0.80 8.80
N GLN A 107 5.51 -0.76 8.66
CA GLN A 107 6.30 0.39 9.10
C GLN A 107 5.97 1.64 8.29
N TRP A 108 5.89 1.53 6.97
CA TRP A 108 5.64 2.66 6.08
C TRP A 108 4.23 3.22 6.23
N GLY A 109 3.20 2.37 6.32
CA GLY A 109 1.84 2.82 6.59
C GLY A 109 1.71 3.53 7.94
N ASN A 110 2.29 2.96 9.00
CA ASN A 110 2.32 3.63 10.32
C ASN A 110 3.04 4.98 10.28
N MET A 111 4.17 5.06 9.57
CA MET A 111 4.92 6.30 9.42
C MET A 111 4.10 7.36 8.69
N LEU A 112 3.50 7.02 7.55
CA LEU A 112 2.65 7.92 6.77
C LEU A 112 1.47 8.44 7.60
N GLU A 113 0.77 7.58 8.31
CA GLU A 113 -0.39 8.01 9.08
C GLU A 113 -0.01 8.84 10.31
N ARG A 114 1.07 8.49 11.01
CA ARG A 114 1.57 9.29 12.13
C ARG A 114 2.03 10.66 11.67
N THR A 115 2.76 10.75 10.56
CA THR A 115 3.14 12.04 10.00
C THR A 115 1.91 12.84 9.58
N ALA A 116 0.88 12.20 9.02
CA ALA A 116 -0.34 12.89 8.59
C ALA A 116 -1.16 13.39 9.78
N GLU A 117 -1.07 12.72 10.93
CA GLU A 117 -1.72 13.14 12.18
C GLU A 117 -0.94 14.25 12.90
N CYS A 118 0.37 14.07 13.07
CA CYS A 118 1.16 14.92 13.96
C CYS A 118 1.85 16.08 13.22
N GLU A 119 2.25 15.87 11.97
CA GLU A 119 3.05 16.83 11.19
C GLU A 119 2.62 16.86 9.71
N PRO A 120 1.36 17.24 9.38
CA PRO A 120 0.81 17.10 8.02
C PRO A 120 1.65 17.81 6.94
N ALA A 121 2.31 18.91 7.29
CA ALA A 121 3.20 19.64 6.39
C ALA A 121 4.44 18.84 5.93
N LYS A 122 4.84 17.81 6.69
CA LYS A 122 5.99 16.94 6.37
C LYS A 122 5.60 15.74 5.50
N ILE A 123 4.32 15.49 5.26
CA ILE A 123 3.88 14.33 4.49
C ILE A 123 4.50 14.25 3.09
N PRO A 124 4.56 15.34 2.29
CA PRO A 124 5.19 15.28 0.98
C PRO A 124 6.65 14.83 1.04
N GLN A 125 7.40 15.29 2.04
CA GLN A 125 8.80 14.90 2.24
C GLN A 125 8.90 13.40 2.58
N VAL A 126 8.05 12.90 3.48
CA VAL A 126 8.03 11.47 3.85
C VAL A 126 7.66 10.59 2.65
N VAL A 127 6.68 10.98 1.85
CA VAL A 127 6.29 10.25 0.63
C VAL A 127 7.44 10.23 -0.38
N ALA A 128 8.14 11.36 -0.58
CA ALA A 128 9.30 11.43 -1.47
C ALA A 128 10.43 10.51 -1.00
N THR A 129 10.76 10.51 0.30
CA THR A 129 11.77 9.61 0.87
C THR A 129 11.36 8.14 0.74
N LEU A 130 10.10 7.80 0.96
CA LEU A 130 9.61 6.44 0.77
C LEU A 130 9.69 6.00 -0.69
N ASN A 131 9.34 6.88 -1.64
CA ASN A 131 9.46 6.58 -3.05
C ASN A 131 10.93 6.31 -3.45
N GLN A 132 11.89 7.08 -2.95
CA GLN A 132 13.31 6.81 -3.16
C GLN A 132 13.74 5.46 -2.58
N LYS A 133 13.29 5.13 -1.37
CA LYS A 133 13.57 3.82 -0.75
C LYS A 133 12.99 2.67 -1.57
N VAL A 134 11.75 2.81 -2.04
CA VAL A 134 11.11 1.80 -2.89
C VAL A 134 11.88 1.64 -4.20
N VAL A 135 12.25 2.73 -4.87
CA VAL A 135 13.07 2.65 -6.10
C VAL A 135 14.38 1.91 -5.86
N ALA A 136 15.12 2.27 -4.81
CA ALA A 136 16.39 1.63 -4.47
C ALA A 136 16.25 0.15 -4.10
N LEU A 137 15.10 -0.28 -3.58
CA LEU A 137 14.82 -1.69 -3.36
C LEU A 137 14.53 -2.41 -4.68
N LEU A 138 13.84 -1.76 -5.62
CA LEU A 138 13.37 -2.40 -6.84
C LEU A 138 14.45 -2.53 -7.93
N ASP A 139 15.47 -1.67 -7.93
CA ASP A 139 16.68 -1.80 -8.74
C ASP A 139 17.45 -3.11 -8.43
#